data_AF-A0A4W3K2S1-F1
#
_entry.id   AF-A0A4W3K2S1-F1
#
_cell.length_a   1.000
_cell.length_b   1.000
_cell.length_c   1.000
_cell.angle_alpha   90.00
_cell.angle_beta   90.00
_cell.angle_gamma   90.00
#
_symmetry.space_group_name_H-M   'P 1'
#
loop_
_entity.id
_entity.type
_entity.pdbx_description
1 polymer ?
#
loop_
_entity_poly.entity_id
_entity_poly.type
_entity_poly.pdbx_seq_one_letter_code
_entity_poly.pdbx_strand_id
1 'polypeptide(L)' 'MELTLTCFDRVKMGFMMGCAVGMAAGALFGTFSCLRLGMRGRELLGGVGKTMLQSGGTFGTFMSIGMGIRC' A
#
# COMPACT_ATOMS: atom_id res chain seq x y z
N MET A 1 -4.45 7.68 -19.42
CA MET A 1 -4.07 6.26 -19.21
C MET A 1 -5.35 5.43 -19.18
N GLU A 2 -6.12 5.52 -20.25
CA GLU A 2 -7.38 4.80 -20.45
C GLU A 2 -7.27 4.09 -21.80
N LEU A 3 -6.97 2.78 -21.79
CA LEU A 3 -7.47 1.82 -22.79
C LEU A 3 -7.01 0.38 -22.44
N THR A 4 -7.61 -0.27 -21.43
CA THR A 4 -7.48 -1.74 -21.30
C THR A 4 -8.86 -2.38 -21.16
N LEU A 5 -9.21 -3.18 -22.15
CA LEU A 5 -10.55 -3.64 -22.53
C LEU A 5 -11.20 -4.67 -21.59
N THR A 6 -10.70 -4.84 -20.36
CA THR A 6 -11.13 -5.93 -19.48
C THR A 6 -11.17 -5.45 -18.03
N CYS A 7 -12.28 -5.72 -17.36
CA CYS A 7 -12.55 -5.43 -15.94
C CYS A 7 -11.36 -5.81 -15.03
N PHE A 8 -10.70 -6.91 -15.38
CA PHE A 8 -9.53 -7.40 -14.68
C PHE A 8 -8.32 -6.45 -14.71
N ASP A 9 -8.13 -5.67 -15.77
CA ASP A 9 -7.03 -4.71 -15.86
C ASP A 9 -7.27 -3.48 -14.97
N ARG A 10 -8.52 -3.02 -14.88
CA ARG A 10 -8.92 -1.96 -13.92
C ARG A 10 -8.67 -2.41 -12.48
N VAL A 11 -9.01 -3.66 -12.14
CA VAL A 11 -8.73 -4.26 -10.83
C VAL A 11 -7.22 -4.33 -10.57
N LYS A 12 -6.43 -4.75 -11.55
CA LYS A 12 -4.96 -4.85 -11.44
C LYS A 12 -4.30 -3.48 -11.26
N MET A 13 -4.74 -2.48 -12.00
CA MET A 13 -4.30 -1.09 -11.87
C MET A 13 -4.70 -0.49 -10.52
N GLY A 14 -5.92 -0.77 -10.05
CA GLY A 14 -6.40 -0.37 -8.72
C GLY A 14 -5.60 -0.99 -7.58
N PHE A 15 -5.26 -2.28 -7.70
CA PHE A 15 -4.38 -2.96 -6.75
C PHE A 15 -2.98 -2.33 -6.72
N MET A 16 -2.42 -2.04 -7.90
CA MET A 16 -1.06 -1.49 -8.02
C MET A 16 -0.96 -0.07 -7.45
N MET A 17 -1.94 0.80 -7.75
CA MET A 17 -2.02 2.14 -7.14
C MET A 17 -2.30 2.08 -5.64
N GLY A 18 -3.23 1.22 -5.20
CA GLY A 18 -3.55 1.04 -3.78
C GLY A 18 -2.36 0.51 -2.96
N CYS A 19 -1.60 -0.43 -3.52
CA CYS A 19 -0.35 -0.91 -2.92
C CYS A 19 0.72 0.19 -2.86
N ALA A 20 0.90 0.97 -3.93
CA ALA A 20 1.89 2.06 -3.96
C ALA A 20 1.57 3.15 -2.93
N VAL A 21 0.31 3.61 -2.87
CA VAL A 21 -0.14 4.61 -1.89
C VAL A 21 -0.12 4.04 -0.48
N GLY A 22 -0.57 2.79 -0.28
CA GLY A 22 -0.56 2.11 1.02
C GLY A 22 0.86 1.90 1.56
N MET A 23 1.82 1.58 0.70
CA MET A 23 3.23 1.51 1.06
C MET A 23 3.79 2.90 1.38
N ALA A 24 3.49 3.94 0.59
CA ALA A 24 3.98 5.30 0.87
C ALA A 24 3.41 5.87 2.18
N ALA A 25 2.12 5.68 2.44
CA ALA A 25 1.49 6.11 3.70
C ALA A 25 2.00 5.29 4.89
N GLY A 26 2.09 3.96 4.75
CA GLY A 26 2.65 3.07 5.76
C GLY A 26 4.15 3.34 6.02
N ALA A 27 4.88 3.78 5.01
CA ALA A 27 6.26 4.22 5.12
C ALA A 27 6.37 5.50 5.93
N LEU A 28 5.57 6.51 5.60
CA LEU A 28 5.61 7.81 6.28
C LEU A 28 5.19 7.67 7.75
N PHE A 29 4.05 7.04 8.01
CA PHE A 29 3.56 6.83 9.39
C PHE A 29 4.41 5.84 10.18
N GLY A 30 4.88 4.76 9.55
CA GLY A 30 5.77 3.78 10.17
C GLY A 30 7.14 4.39 10.50
N THR A 31 7.71 5.17 9.56
CA THR A 31 9.02 5.81 9.74
C THR A 31 8.93 6.91 10.79
N PHE A 32 7.90 7.77 10.76
CA PHE A 32 7.68 8.78 11.80
C PHE A 32 7.51 8.17 13.20
N SER A 33 6.75 7.08 13.32
CA SER A 33 6.54 6.39 14.59
C SER A 33 7.85 5.78 15.12
N CYS A 34 8.64 5.15 14.24
CA CYS A 34 9.91 4.56 14.66
C CYS A 34 11.00 5.61 14.95
N LEU A 35 11.01 6.75 14.24
CA LEU A 35 11.92 7.86 14.53
C LEU A 35 11.62 8.48 15.90
N ARG A 36 10.33 8.61 16.26
CA ARG A 36 9.92 9.07 17.60
C ARG A 36 10.26 8.09 18.72
N LEU A 37 10.25 6.79 18.44
CA LEU A 37 10.56 5.74 19.42
C LEU A 37 12.08 5.52 19.63
N GLY A 38 12.94 6.25 18.91
CA GLY A 38 14.40 6.13 19.05
C GLY A 38 14.99 4.80 18.57
N MET A 39 14.20 4.00 17.84
CA MET A 39 14.58 2.68 17.35
C MET A 39 15.66 2.81 16.27
N ARG A 40 16.83 2.19 16.47
CA ARG A 40 17.99 2.31 15.55
C ARG A 40 18.03 1.17 14.52
N GLY A 41 18.07 1.55 13.24
CA GLY A 41 18.52 0.71 12.12
C GLY A 41 17.63 -0.51 11.81
N ARG A 42 17.91 -1.65 12.46
CA ARG A 42 17.37 -2.95 12.06
C ARG A 42 15.95 -3.22 12.57
N GLU A 43 15.65 -2.79 13.79
CA GLU A 43 14.30 -2.86 14.36
C GLU A 43 13.35 -1.83 13.73
N LEU A 44 13.89 -0.69 13.29
CA LEU A 44 13.16 0.34 12.56
C LEU A 44 12.73 -0.17 11.19
N LEU A 45 13.64 -0.73 10.39
CA LEU A 45 13.27 -1.32 9.09
C LEU A 45 12.32 -2.51 9.25
N GLY A 46 12.48 -3.33 10.29
CA GLY A 46 11.61 -4.46 10.57
C GLY A 46 10.19 -4.04 10.95
N GLY A 47 10.04 -3.01 11.79
CA GLY A 47 8.76 -2.43 12.18
C GLY A 47 8.09 -1.72 11.01
N VAL A 48 8.81 -0.81 10.34
CA VAL A 48 8.34 -0.06 9.16
C VAL A 48 7.92 -1.01 8.05
N GLY A 49 8.74 -2.02 7.74
CA GLY A 49 8.45 -3.02 6.71
C GLY A 49 7.18 -3.81 7.00
N LYS A 50 6.93 -4.21 8.27
CA LYS A 50 5.68 -4.86 8.67
C LYS A 50 4.47 -3.94 8.48
N THR A 51 4.55 -2.68 8.92
CA THR A 51 3.46 -1.70 8.71
C THR A 51 3.24 -1.35 7.24
N MET A 52 4.30 -1.26 6.43
CA MET A 52 4.20 -1.04 4.98
C MET A 52 3.52 -2.22 4.29
N LEU A 53 3.90 -3.46 4.63
CA LEU A 53 3.31 -4.65 4.02
C LEU A 53 1.84 -4.81 4.43
N GLN A 54 1.53 -4.56 5.71
CA GLN A 54 0.18 -4.63 6.24
C GLN A 54 -0.73 -3.54 5.62
N SER A 55 -0.23 -2.30 5.56
CA SER A 55 -0.99 -1.19 4.96
C SER A 55 -1.12 -1.36 3.45
N GLY A 56 -0.03 -1.69 2.74
CA GLY A 56 -0.01 -1.91 1.30
C GLY A 56 -0.95 -3.03 0.86
N GLY A 57 -0.96 -4.16 1.58
CA GLY A 57 -1.89 -5.25 1.32
C GLY A 57 -3.35 -4.83 1.47
N THR A 58 -3.69 -4.15 2.57
CA THR A 58 -5.09 -3.79 2.85
C THR A 58 -5.61 -2.69 1.92
N PHE A 59 -4.81 -1.63 1.69
CA PHE A 59 -5.17 -0.54 0.77
C PHE A 59 -5.22 -1.00 -0.69
N GLY A 60 -4.29 -1.87 -1.10
CA GLY A 60 -4.31 -2.51 -2.43
C GLY A 60 -5.56 -3.34 -2.64
N THR A 61 -5.92 -4.21 -1.68
CA THR A 61 -7.11 -5.05 -1.78
C THR A 61 -8.40 -4.23 -1.77
N PHE A 62 -8.54 -3.21 -0.90
CA PHE A 62 -9.71 -2.34 -0.89
C PHE A 62 -9.91 -1.58 -2.21
N MET A 63 -8.84 -1.00 -2.77
CA MET A 63 -8.93 -0.31 -4.07
C MET A 63 -9.19 -1.27 -5.22
N SER A 64 -8.65 -2.49 -5.16
CA SER A 64 -8.93 -3.52 -6.17
C SER A 64 -10.39 -3.96 -6.17
N ILE A 65 -11.01 -4.09 -5.00
CA ILE A 65 -12.45 -4.39 -4.84
C ILE A 65 -13.27 -3.19 -5.30
N GLY A 66 -12.89 -1.97 -4.92
CA GLY A 66 -13.56 -0.74 -5.34
C GLY A 66 -13.58 -0.56 -6.87
N MET A 67 -12.49 -0.91 -7.56
CA MET A 67 -12.44 -0.93 -9.02
C MET A 67 -13.19 -2.12 -9.63
N GLY A 68 -13.18 -3.29 -8.97
CA GLY A 68 -13.91 -4.48 -9.42
C GLY A 68 -15.43 -4.33 -9.36
N ILE A 69 -15.95 -3.60 -8.38
CA ILE A 69 -17.37 -3.21 -8.30
C ILE A 69 -17.70 -2.12 -9.34
N ARG A 70 -16.69 -1.37 -9.78
CA ARG A 70 -16.81 -0.29 -10.79
C ARG A 70 -16.55 -0.76 -12.23
N CYS A 71 -16.44 -2.07 -12.43
CA CYS A 71 -16.34 -2.70 -13.74
C CYS A 71 -17.71 -2.93 -14.37
#